data_AF-A0A1B1KGV8-F1
#
_entry.id   AF-A0A1B1KGV8-F1
#
_cell.length_a   1.000
_cell.length_b   1.000
_cell.length_c   1.000
_cell.angle_alpha   90.00
_cell.angle_beta   90.00
_cell.angle_gamma   90.00
#
_symmetry.space_group_name_H-M   'P 1'
#
loop_
_entity.id
_entity.type
_entity.pdbx_description
1 polymer ?
#
loop_
_entity_poly.entity_id
_entity_poly.type
_entity_poly.pdbx_seq_one_letter_code
_entity_poly.pdbx_strand_id
1 'polypeptide(L)'
;MHSHATPSPATRQISGEVHEHSCIRCPLLRPDPDQRTRLIQIRDNLLDRIAEAHRERWLGEVDGLNVSLEATRNKLAQLDTLTARRRPVHIGMPAAPT
;
A
#
# COMPACT_ATOMS: atom_id res chain seq x y z
N MET A 1 -0.24 26.09 32.64
CA MET A 1 -0.32 24.62 32.46
C MET A 1 -0.14 24.35 30.98
N HIS A 2 1.10 24.16 30.52
CA HIS A 2 1.36 23.86 29.11
C HIS A 2 1.19 22.36 28.91
N SER A 3 0.06 21.96 28.34
CA SER A 3 -0.16 20.59 27.88
C SER A 3 0.84 20.31 26.76
N HIS A 4 1.88 19.54 27.06
CA HIS A 4 2.76 19.00 26.03
C HIS A 4 1.95 17.97 25.23
N ALA A 5 1.44 18.37 24.07
CA ALA A 5 0.93 17.42 23.10
C ALA A 5 2.10 16.53 22.66
N THR A 6 1.98 15.22 22.91
CA THR A 6 2.91 14.22 22.38
C THR A 6 2.99 14.40 20.86
N PRO A 7 4.17 14.68 20.28
CA PRO A 7 4.28 14.88 18.84
C PRO A 7 3.92 13.59 18.10
N SER A 8 3.07 13.71 17.08
CA SER A 8 2.69 12.60 16.19
C SER A 8 3.95 11.96 15.57
N PRO A 9 4.10 10.64 15.58
CA PRO A 9 5.20 9.92 14.97
C PRO A 9 5.16 9.98 13.44
N ALA A 10 4.11 10.55 12.83
CA ALA A 10 4.08 10.79 11.38
C ALA A 10 5.25 11.67 10.92
N THR A 11 5.77 12.57 11.76
CA THR A 11 6.98 13.34 11.47
C THR A 11 8.27 12.50 11.56
N ARG A 12 8.24 11.34 12.24
CA ARG A 12 9.42 10.51 12.52
C ARG A 12 9.65 9.37 11.50
N GLN A 13 8.59 8.89 10.83
CA GLN A 13 8.67 7.75 9.92
C GLN A 13 8.85 8.13 8.43
N ILE A 14 8.57 9.40 8.07
CA ILE A 14 8.52 9.88 6.66
C ILE A 14 9.85 9.85 5.89
N SER A 15 11.01 9.64 6.51
CA SER A 15 12.30 9.79 5.81
C SER A 15 12.74 8.56 5.00
N GLY A 16 12.05 7.41 5.08
CA GLY A 16 12.39 6.21 4.30
C GLY A 16 11.37 5.79 3.23
N GLU A 17 10.13 6.30 3.29
CA GLU A 17 8.96 5.68 2.64
C GLU A 17 8.37 6.48 1.46
N VAL A 18 8.88 7.66 1.13
CA VAL A 18 8.21 8.56 0.17
C VAL A 18 8.09 7.94 -1.22
N HIS A 19 9.10 7.18 -1.67
CA HIS A 19 9.03 6.48 -2.95
C HIS A 19 7.99 5.34 -2.91
N GLU A 20 8.05 4.47 -1.89
CA GLU A 20 7.13 3.33 -1.75
C GLU A 20 5.68 3.78 -1.54
N HIS A 21 5.42 4.77 -0.69
CA HIS A 21 4.08 5.30 -0.45
C HIS A 21 3.47 6.00 -1.67
N SER A 22 4.29 6.65 -2.50
CA SER A 22 3.82 7.23 -3.76
C SER A 22 3.36 6.15 -4.75
N CYS A 23 4.11 5.04 -4.84
CA CYS A 23 3.74 3.89 -5.66
C CYS A 23 2.48 3.17 -5.15
N ILE A 24 2.29 3.08 -3.84
CA ILE A 24 1.12 2.46 -3.21
C ILE A 24 -0.15 3.26 -3.53
N ARG A 25 -0.09 4.60 -3.42
CA ARG A 25 -1.24 5.49 -3.68
C ARG A 25 -1.55 5.70 -5.16
N CYS A 26 -0.61 5.44 -6.07
CA CYS A 26 -0.84 5.59 -7.51
C CYS A 26 -1.78 4.48 -8.03
N PRO A 27 -3.03 4.76 -8.46
CA PRO A 27 -3.97 3.71 -8.84
C PRO A 27 -3.56 2.95 -10.11
N LEU A 28 -2.82 3.59 -11.02
CA LEU A 28 -2.45 3.06 -12.33
C LEU A 28 -1.26 2.09 -12.31
N LEU A 29 -0.41 2.16 -11.29
CA LEU A 29 0.79 1.31 -11.21
C LEU A 29 0.41 -0.12 -10.82
N ARG A 30 0.65 -1.13 -11.65
CA ARG A 30 0.47 -2.52 -11.21
C ARG A 30 1.65 -2.96 -10.35
N PRO A 31 1.41 -3.50 -9.14
CA PRO A 31 2.47 -4.05 -8.31
C PRO A 31 2.99 -5.37 -8.91
N ASP A 32 4.29 -5.62 -8.74
CA ASP A 32 4.89 -6.91 -9.05
C ASP A 32 4.27 -8.00 -8.14
N PRO A 33 3.87 -9.17 -8.68
CA PRO A 33 3.36 -10.29 -7.87
C PRO A 33 4.22 -10.67 -6.67
N ASP A 34 5.55 -10.54 -6.79
CA ASP A 34 6.49 -10.91 -5.73
C ASP A 34 6.44 -9.91 -4.54
N GLN A 35 5.82 -8.75 -4.72
CA GLN A 35 5.64 -7.72 -3.69
C GLN A 35 4.45 -7.97 -2.76
N ARG A 36 3.70 -9.08 -2.93
CA ARG A 36 2.51 -9.38 -2.12
C ARG A 36 2.81 -9.38 -0.62
N THR A 37 3.90 -10.03 -0.20
CA THR A 37 4.32 -10.09 1.20
C THR A 37 4.65 -8.70 1.76
N ARG A 38 5.30 -7.86 0.97
CA ARG A 38 5.61 -6.47 1.34
C ARG A 38 4.34 -5.64 1.52
N LEU A 39 3.37 -5.75 0.60
CA LEU A 39 2.09 -5.06 0.71
C LEU A 39 1.27 -5.49 1.92
N ILE A 40 1.37 -6.76 2.34
CA ILE A 40 0.77 -7.25 3.60
C ILE A 40 1.42 -6.58 4.81
N GLN A 41 2.75 -6.50 4.86
CA GLN A 41 3.48 -5.83 5.95
C GLN A 41 3.08 -4.35 6.05
N ILE A 42 2.95 -3.66 4.92
CA ILE A 42 2.50 -2.26 4.86
C ILE A 42 1.06 -2.15 5.40
N ARG A 43 0.15 -3.01 4.97
CA ARG A 43 -1.24 -3.03 5.45
C ARG A 43 -1.30 -3.20 6.97
N ASP A 44 -0.55 -4.15 7.51
CA ASP A 44 -0.57 -4.46 8.94
C ASP A 44 0.03 -3.31 9.75
N ASN A 45 1.11 -2.70 9.26
CA ASN A 45 1.66 -1.48 9.86
C ASN A 45 0.65 -0.31 9.85
N LEU A 46 -0.07 -0.11 8.74
CA LEU A 46 -1.09 0.94 8.65
C LEU A 46 -2.24 0.71 9.65
N LEU A 47 -2.67 -0.53 9.85
CA LEU A 47 -3.68 -0.88 10.85
C LEU A 47 -3.20 -0.56 12.27
N ASP A 48 -1.96 -0.94 12.61
CA ASP A 48 -1.36 -0.64 13.91
C ASP A 48 -1.28 0.88 14.15
N ARG A 49 -0.89 1.63 13.11
CA ARG A 49 -0.79 3.08 13.17
C ARG A 49 -2.14 3.78 13.29
N ILE A 50 -3.18 3.27 12.64
CA ILE A 50 -4.55 3.78 12.80
C ILE A 50 -5.03 3.55 14.23
N ALA A 51 -4.80 2.35 14.78
CA ALA A 51 -5.19 2.02 16.15
C ALA A 51 -4.47 2.93 17.17
N GLU A 52 -3.18 3.18 16.97
CA GLU A 52 -2.41 4.13 17.79
C GLU A 52 -2.93 5.57 17.66
N ALA A 53 -3.15 6.04 16.44
CA ALA A 53 -3.66 7.39 16.21
C ALA A 53 -5.04 7.61 16.87
N HIS A 54 -5.89 6.58 16.92
CA HIS A 54 -7.13 6.64 17.70
C HIS A 54 -6.89 6.73 19.21
N ARG A 55 -5.99 5.91 19.77
CA ARG A 55 -5.65 5.94 21.20
C ARG A 55 -5.11 7.30 21.65
N GLU A 56 -4.21 7.86 20.86
CA GLU A 56 -3.54 9.15 21.12
C GLU A 56 -4.37 10.36 20.67
N ARG A 57 -5.54 10.13 20.08
CA ARG A 57 -6.45 11.16 19.52
C ARG A 57 -5.81 12.04 18.45
N TRP A 58 -4.92 11.47 17.63
CA TRP A 58 -4.37 12.11 16.44
C TRP A 58 -5.32 11.99 15.25
N LEU A 59 -6.49 12.63 15.36
CA LEU A 59 -7.56 12.48 14.36
C LEU A 59 -7.15 12.95 12.96
N GLY A 60 -6.29 13.97 12.86
CA GLY A 60 -5.80 14.46 11.56
C GLY A 60 -4.90 13.48 10.80
N GLU A 61 -4.31 12.50 11.48
CA GLU A 61 -3.46 11.48 10.85
C GLU A 61 -4.28 10.27 10.39
N VAL A 62 -5.38 9.96 11.11
CA VAL A 62 -6.25 8.81 10.83
C VAL A 62 -6.76 8.84 9.40
N ASP A 63 -7.15 10.00 8.88
CA ASP A 63 -7.66 10.14 7.52
C ASP A 63 -6.58 9.78 6.47
N GLY A 64 -5.37 10.32 6.62
CA GLY A 64 -4.26 10.04 5.71
C GLY A 64 -3.79 8.58 5.75
N LEU A 65 -3.85 7.96 6.93
CA LEU A 65 -3.55 6.54 7.11
C LEU A 65 -4.63 5.64 6.49
N ASN A 66 -5.92 5.99 6.63
CA ASN A 66 -7.01 5.26 6.01
C ASN A 66 -6.95 5.29 4.47
N VAL A 67 -6.64 6.44 3.88
CA VAL A 67 -6.43 6.55 2.41
C VAL A 67 -5.31 5.62 1.95
N SER A 68 -4.22 5.55 2.71
CA SER A 68 -3.08 4.67 2.40
C SER A 68 -3.44 3.18 2.57
N LEU A 69 -4.27 2.86 3.57
CA LEU A 69 -4.76 1.52 3.82
C LEU A 69 -5.67 1.04 2.69
N GLU A 70 -6.59 1.89 2.24
CA GLU A 70 -7.47 1.59 1.10
C GLU A 70 -6.64 1.37 -0.17
N ALA A 71 -5.69 2.25 -0.46
CA ALA A 71 -4.79 2.07 -1.60
C ALA A 71 -4.03 0.74 -1.54
N THR A 72 -3.49 0.37 -0.37
CA THR A 72 -2.78 -0.91 -0.16
C THR A 72 -3.70 -2.11 -0.38
N ARG A 73 -4.93 -2.06 0.13
CA ARG A 73 -5.95 -3.11 -0.09
C ARG A 73 -6.29 -3.28 -1.57
N ASN A 74 -6.44 -2.16 -2.29
CA ASN A 74 -6.69 -2.18 -3.74
C ASN A 74 -5.54 -2.83 -4.51
N LYS A 75 -4.28 -2.61 -4.09
CA LYS A 75 -3.11 -3.28 -4.69
C LYS A 75 -3.13 -4.79 -4.47
N LEU A 76 -3.48 -5.24 -3.26
CA LEU A 76 -3.60 -6.67 -2.97
C LEU A 76 -4.71 -7.32 -3.81
N ALA A 77 -5.88 -6.68 -3.93
CA ALA A 77 -6.97 -7.17 -4.78
C ALA A 77 -6.57 -7.26 -6.27
N GLN A 78 -5.76 -6.31 -6.76
CA GLN A 78 -5.19 -6.37 -8.10
C GLN A 78 -4.26 -7.58 -8.26
N LEU A 79 -3.40 -7.88 -7.27
CA LEU A 79 -2.53 -9.05 -7.29
C LEU A 79 -3.31 -10.36 -7.29
N ASP A 80 -4.36 -10.46 -6.47
CA ASP A 80 -5.21 -11.65 -6.42
C ASP A 80 -5.89 -11.87 -7.80
N THR A 81 -6.34 -10.78 -8.45
CA THR A 81 -6.88 -10.82 -9.82
C THR A 81 -5.83 -11.26 -10.86
N LEU A 82 -4.60 -10.73 -10.78
CA LEU A 82 -3.52 -11.09 -11.69
C LEU A 82 -3.13 -12.57 -11.54
N THR A 83 -3.06 -13.06 -10.32
CA THR A 83 -2.76 -14.46 -10.01
C THR A 83 -3.85 -15.37 -10.56
N ALA A 84 -5.12 -15.02 -10.39
CA ALA A 84 -6.24 -15.77 -10.97
C ALA A 84 -6.24 -15.75 -12.52
N ARG A 85 -5.77 -14.65 -13.13
CA ARG A 85 -5.67 -14.49 -14.59
C ARG A 85 -4.41 -15.09 -15.22
N ARG A 86 -3.44 -15.57 -14.44
CA ARG A 86 -2.20 -16.20 -14.91
C ARG A 86 -2.45 -17.60 -15.51
N ARG A 87 -3.51 -17.75 -16.30
CA ARG A 87 -3.64 -18.82 -17.28
C ARG A 87 -2.68 -18.48 -18.43
N PRO A 88 -1.84 -19.41 -18.88
CA PRO A 88 -0.98 -19.18 -20.04
C PRO A 88 -1.88 -18.83 -21.23
N VAL A 89 -1.85 -17.57 -21.67
CA VAL A 89 -2.35 -17.22 -23.00
C VAL A 89 -1.20 -17.54 -23.95
N HIS A 90 -1.39 -18.62 -24.71
CA HIS A 90 -0.53 -18.92 -25.84
C HIS A 90 -0.74 -17.85 -26.90
N ILE A 91 0.11 -16.82 -26.90
CA ILE A 91 0.31 -16.01 -28.09
C ILE A 91 1.07 -16.90 -29.07
N GLY A 92 0.34 -17.44 -30.04
CA GLY A 92 0.92 -18.25 -31.11
C GLY A 92 1.99 -17.43 -31.83
N MET A 93 3.16 -18.04 -32.06
CA MET A 93 4.16 -17.43 -32.93
C MET A 93 3.58 -17.35 -34.35
N PRO A 94 3.62 -16.19 -35.04
CA PRO A 94 3.27 -16.15 -36.44
C PRO A 94 4.26 -17.04 -37.20
N ALA A 95 3.76 -18.10 -37.82
CA ALA A 95 4.57 -18.92 -38.70
C ALA A 95 5.08 -18.04 -39.84
N ALA A 96 6.41 -17.95 -40.00
CA ALA A 96 7.00 -17.30 -41.15
C ALA A 96 6.57 -18.05 -42.41
N PRO A 97 6.12 -17.37 -43.48
CA PRO A 97 5.79 -18.03 -44.73
C PRO A 97 7.04 -18.69 -45.32
N THR A 98 6.91 -19.97 -45.71
CA THR A 98 7.90 -20.76 -46.47
C THR A 98 8.12 -20.23 -47.87
#